data_AF-A0AAW1QHN4-F1
#
_entry.id   AF-A0AAW1QHN4-F1
#
_cell.length_a   1.000
_cell.length_b   1.000
_cell.length_c   1.000
_cell.angle_alpha   90.00
_cell.angle_beta   90.00
_cell.angle_gamma   90.00
#
_symmetry.space_group_name_H-M   'P 1'
#
loop_
_entity.id
_entity.type
_entity.pdbx_description
1 polymer ?
#
loop_
_entity_poly.entity_id
_entity_poly.type
_entity_poly.pdbx_seq_one_letter_code
_entity_poly.pdbx_strand_id
1 'polypeptide(L)'
;MVSGVLLGGLLGLTVQLYSNAVRKLPLMRHPWEHVLWTAGGAWGGNAVVEWEKRATVEVEEILKQRQEKNKPLEGQIPAIRT
;
A
#
# COMPACT_ATOMS: atom_id res chain seq x y z
N MET A 1 8.15 -1.15 7.52
CA MET A 1 7.89 -2.54 7.92
C MET A 1 6.99 -2.58 9.16
N VAL A 2 7.43 -2.03 10.30
CA VAL A 2 6.61 -1.97 11.54
C VAL A 2 5.26 -1.24 11.34
N SER A 3 5.24 -0.09 10.65
CA SER A 3 3.99 0.67 10.42
C SER A 3 2.94 -0.10 9.60
N GLY A 4 3.33 -0.78 8.52
CA GLY A 4 2.40 -1.56 7.67
C GLY A 4 1.84 -2.79 8.38
N VAL A 5 2.67 -3.47 9.19
CA VAL A 5 2.25 -4.60 10.03
C VAL A 5 1.26 -4.15 11.09
N LEU A 6 1.53 -3.05 11.78
CA LEU A 6 0.64 -2.51 12.82
C LEU A 6 -0.69 -2.01 12.23
N LEU A 7 -0.65 -1.23 11.14
CA LEU A 7 -1.85 -0.77 10.44
C LEU A 7 -2.67 -1.93 9.89
N GLY A 8 -2.02 -2.86 9.21
CA GLY A 8 -2.66 -4.06 8.68
C GLY A 8 -3.28 -4.91 9.78
N GLY A 9 -2.58 -5.12 10.89
CA GLY A 9 -3.09 -5.86 12.04
C GLY A 9 -4.28 -5.18 12.70
N LEU A 10 -4.22 -3.86 12.90
CA LEU A 10 -5.33 -3.08 13.45
C LEU A 10 -6.56 -3.12 12.54
N LEU A 11 -6.36 -3.03 11.21
CA LEU A 11 -7.43 -3.17 10.22
C LEU A 11 -8.06 -4.57 10.30
N GLY A 12 -7.25 -5.63 10.36
CA GLY A 12 -7.73 -7.00 10.51
C GLY A 12 -8.57 -7.20 11.77
N LEU A 13 -8.11 -6.67 12.90
CA LEU A 13 -8.85 -6.69 14.16
C LEU A 13 -10.18 -5.91 14.05
N THR A 14 -10.14 -4.72 13.44
CA THR A 14 -11.31 -3.85 13.26
C THR A 14 -12.36 -4.49 12.36
N VAL A 15 -11.95 -5.15 11.26
CA VAL A 15 -12.85 -5.88 10.36
C VAL A 15 -13.60 -6.98 11.11
N GLN A 16 -12.90 -7.74 11.95
CA GLN A 16 -13.52 -8.82 12.71
C GLN A 16 -14.47 -8.29 13.80
N LEU A 17 -14.07 -7.22 14.51
CA LEU A 17 -14.96 -6.55 15.47
C LEU A 17 -16.20 -5.97 14.78
N TYR A 18 -16.03 -5.37 13.61
CA TYR A 18 -17.12 -4.81 12.81
C TYR A 18 -18.08 -5.91 12.33
N SER A 19 -17.56 -7.05 11.86
CA SER A 19 -18.37 -8.21 11.49
C SER A 19 -19.27 -8.67 12.65
N ASN A 20 -18.71 -8.76 13.85
CA ASN A 20 -19.47 -9.14 15.04
C ASN A 20 -20.48 -8.05 15.45
N ALA A 21 -20.12 -6.78 15.33
CA ALA A 21 -21.00 -5.65 15.62
C ALA A 21 -22.22 -5.61 14.68
N VAL A 22 -22.02 -5.79 13.37
CA VAL A 22 -23.10 -5.83 12.36
C VAL A 22 -24.07 -6.99 12.65
N ARG A 23 -23.57 -8.12 13.15
CA ARG A 23 -24.39 -9.28 13.53
C ARG A 23 -25.06 -9.12 14.90
N LYS A 24 -24.86 -8.00 15.60
CA LYS A 24 -25.29 -7.75 16.99
C LYS A 24 -24.82 -8.84 17.96
N LEU A 25 -23.69 -9.48 17.66
CA LEU A 25 -23.07 -10.49 18.51
C LEU A 25 -22.09 -9.82 19.48
N PRO A 26 -21.81 -10.43 20.65
CA PRO A 26 -20.76 -9.93 21.53
C PRO A 26 -19.45 -9.83 20.75
N LEU A 27 -18.76 -8.70 20.89
CA LEU A 27 -17.63 -8.30 20.06
C LEU A 27 -16.51 -9.36 19.98
N MET A 28 -16.28 -10.10 21.07
CA MET A 28 -15.25 -11.15 21.16
C MET A 28 -15.83 -12.56 21.27
N ARG A 29 -16.94 -12.85 20.57
CA ARG A 29 -17.57 -14.18 20.60
C ARG A 29 -16.59 -15.32 20.30
N HIS A 30 -15.67 -15.12 19.36
CA HIS A 30 -14.66 -16.10 18.96
C HIS A 30 -13.27 -15.45 18.98
N PRO A 31 -12.56 -15.44 20.13
CA PRO A 31 -11.31 -14.67 20.31
C PRO A 31 -10.20 -15.07 19.31
N TRP A 32 -10.14 -16.36 18.95
CA TRP A 32 -9.18 -16.87 17.97
C TRP A 32 -9.37 -16.33 16.56
N GLU A 33 -10.60 -15.99 16.18
CA GLU A 33 -10.85 -15.39 14.87
C GLU A 33 -10.20 -14.00 14.78
N HIS A 34 -10.20 -13.23 15.86
CA HIS A 34 -9.52 -11.93 15.90
C HIS A 34 -8.01 -12.09 15.72
N VAL A 35 -7.41 -13.13 16.30
CA VAL A 35 -5.97 -13.42 16.12
C VAL A 35 -5.67 -13.75 14.66
N LEU A 36 -6.50 -14.60 14.02
CA LEU A 36 -6.34 -14.95 12.61
C LEU A 36 -6.47 -13.73 11.70
N TRP A 37 -7.49 -12.88 11.91
CA TRP A 37 -7.69 -11.68 11.10
C TRP A 37 -6.62 -10.61 11.36
N THR A 38 -6.16 -10.46 12.61
CA THR A 38 -5.05 -9.55 12.94
C THR A 38 -3.76 -10.02 12.29
N ALA A 39 -3.43 -11.32 12.36
CA ALA A 39 -2.24 -11.87 11.72
C ALA A 39 -2.32 -11.79 10.19
N GLY A 40 -3.47 -12.12 9.61
CA GLY A 40 -3.70 -11.99 8.16
C GLY A 40 -3.63 -10.54 7.69
N GLY A 41 -4.21 -9.62 8.45
CA GLY A 41 -4.13 -8.18 8.20
C GLY A 41 -2.71 -7.65 8.31
N ALA A 42 -1.95 -8.08 9.32
CA ALA A 42 -0.54 -7.71 9.50
C ALA A 42 0.34 -8.19 8.35
N TRP A 43 0.15 -9.44 7.91
CA TRP A 43 0.83 -9.98 6.74
C TRP A 43 0.47 -9.22 5.46
N GLY A 44 -0.83 -8.99 5.23
CA GLY A 44 -1.31 -8.21 4.08
C GLY A 44 -0.80 -6.77 4.07
N GLY A 45 -0.79 -6.11 5.22
CA GLY A 45 -0.25 -4.75 5.36
C GLY A 45 1.25 -4.69 5.07
N ASN A 46 2.02 -5.72 5.41
CA ASN A 46 3.42 -5.79 5.01
C ASN A 46 3.59 -6.04 3.50
N ALA A 47 2.77 -6.91 2.92
CA ALA A 47 2.81 -7.21 1.49
C ALA A 47 2.49 -5.97 0.63
N VAL A 48 1.50 -5.16 1.04
CA VAL A 48 1.15 -3.91 0.35
C VAL A 48 2.32 -2.92 0.37
N VAL A 49 2.97 -2.73 1.53
CA VAL A 49 4.12 -1.81 1.64
C VAL A 49 5.30 -2.29 0.80
N GLU A 50 5.50 -3.61 0.69
CA GLU A 50 6.53 -4.15 -0.18
C GLU A 50 6.20 -3.95 -1.67
N TRP A 51 4.94 -4.13 -2.03
CA TRP A 51 4.47 -3.89 -3.39
C TRP A 51 4.62 -2.42 -3.80
N GLU A 52 4.26 -1.47 -2.93
CA GLU A 52 4.46 -0.04 -3.19
C GLU A 52 5.93 0.29 -3.46
N LYS A 53 6.86 -0.25 -2.67
CA LYS A 53 8.29 -0.03 -2.89
C LYS A 53 8.76 -0.51 -4.27
N ARG A 54 8.31 -1.69 -4.69
CA ARG A 54 8.66 -2.23 -6.01
C ARG A 54 8.10 -1.34 -7.13
N ALA A 55 6.85 -0.90 -6.98
CA ALA A 55 6.21 -0.01 -7.93
C ALA A 55 6.91 1.36 -8.02
N THR A 56 7.35 1.94 -6.89
CA THR A 56 8.10 3.20 -6.90
C THR A 56 9.41 3.08 -7.67
N VAL A 57 10.16 1.99 -7.45
CA VAL A 57 11.42 1.74 -8.17
C VAL A 57 11.18 1.61 -9.68
N GLU A 58 10.15 0.85 -10.08
CA GLU A 58 9.80 0.67 -11.50
C GLU A 58 9.41 2.01 -12.16
N VAL A 59 8.62 2.84 -11.47
CA VAL A 59 8.25 4.17 -11.96
C VAL A 59 9.49 5.08 -12.09
N GLU A 60 10.39 5.07 -11.12
CA GLU A 60 11.63 5.86 -11.17
C GLU A 60 12.53 5.45 -12.34
N GLU A 61 12.65 4.16 -12.62
CA GLU A 61 13.42 3.65 -13.77
C GLU A 61 12.82 4.12 -15.08
N ILE A 62 11.49 4.01 -15.25
CA ILE A 62 10.80 4.48 -16.45
C ILE A 62 10.97 6.01 -16.60
N LEU A 63 10.89 6.77 -15.52
CA LEU A 63 11.09 8.22 -15.55
C LEU A 63 12.52 8.58 -15.98
N LYS A 64 13.54 7.90 -15.45
CA LYS A 64 14.94 8.10 -15.88
C LYS A 64 15.12 7.83 -17.37
N GLN A 65 14.60 6.71 -17.87
CA GLN A 65 14.65 6.38 -19.29
C GLN A 65 13.97 7.43 -20.16
N ARG A 66 12.81 7.96 -19.73
CA ARG A 66 12.11 9.03 -20.44
C ARG A 66 12.90 10.33 -20.45
N GLN A 67 13.50 10.70 -19.31
CA GLN A 67 14.36 11.89 -19.23
C GLN A 67 15.58 11.77 -20.13
N GLU A 68 16.26 10.62 -20.16
CA GLU A 68 17.40 10.38 -21.05
C GLU A 68 17.03 10.50 -22.53
N LYS A 69 15.87 9.99 -22.92
CA LYS A 69 15.34 10.13 -24.28
C LYS A 69 14.91 11.55 -24.63
N ASN A 70 14.52 12.35 -23.63
CA ASN A 70 14.08 13.74 -23.83
C ASN A 70 15.23 14.76 -23.82
N LYS A 71 16.34 14.52 -23.11
CA LYS A 71 17.55 15.37 -23.12
C LYS A 71 18.02 15.82 -24.52
N PRO A 72 18.08 14.96 -25.56
CA PRO A 72 18.48 15.39 -26.90
C PRO A 72 17.44 16.30 -27.60
N LEU A 73 16.19 16.35 -27.12
CA LEU A 73 15.12 17.20 -27.67
C LEU A 73 15.13 18.61 -27.08
N GLU A 74 15.63 18.80 -25.86
CA GLU A 74 15.70 20.12 -25.20
C GLU A 74 16.57 21.12 -25.97
N GLY A 75 17.60 20.65 -26.68
CA GLY A 75 18.42 21.49 -27.56
C GLY A 75 17.83 21.76 -28.95
N GLN A 76 16.75 21.06 -29.33
CA GLN A 76 16.11 21.16 -30.65
C GLN A 76 14.79 21.95 -30.63
N ILE A 77 14.22 22.21 -29.45
CA ILE A 77 12.99 22.98 -29.33
C ILE A 77 13.36 24.48 -29.41
N PRO A 78 13.04 25.20 -30.50
CA PRO A 78 13.22 26.64 -30.50
C PRO A 78 12.33 27.22 -29.41
N ALA A 79 12.90 28.07 -28.56
CA ALA A 79 12.12 28.83 -27.59
C ALA A 79 11.07 29.66 -28.35
N ILE A 80 9.81 29.22 -28.32
CA ILE A 80 8.71 30.02 -28.83
C ILE A 80 8.59 31.21 -27.87
N ARG A 81 9.20 32.32 -28.28
CA ARG A 81 9.13 33.60 -27.58
C ARG A 81 7.70 34.13 -27.73
N THR A 82 6.91 34.01 -26.67
CA THR A 82 5.69 34.81 -26.44
C THR A 82 6.01 36.02 -25.60
#